data_AF-A0A0P9KNW0-F1
#
_entry.id   AF-A0A0P9KNW0-F1
#
_cell.length_a   1.000
_cell.length_b   1.000
_cell.length_c   1.000
_cell.angle_alpha   90.00
_cell.angle_beta   90.00
_cell.angle_gamma   90.00
#
_symmetry.space_group_name_H-M   'P 1'
#
loop_
_entity.id
_entity.type
_entity.pdbx_description
1 polymer ?
#
loop_
_entity_poly.entity_id
_entity_poly.type
_entity_poly.pdbx_seq_one_letter_code
_entity_poly.pdbx_strand_id
1 'polypeptide(L)'
;MNMDLYTKNGKPLQLSDTTVYSRSGKVVGRIKGDKVFGTDGRYVGSIVGDRLVYRSTQSRAISSPFASANRAGSAKAQRAASAVWGNEPDIPE
;
A
#
# COMPACT_ATOMS: atom_id res chain seq x y z
N MET A 1 -5.07 -15.53 3.56
CA MET A 1 -4.79 -14.87 4.86
C MET A 1 -5.27 -13.43 4.77
N ASN A 2 -6.27 -13.04 5.55
CA ASN A 2 -6.65 -11.64 5.66
C ASN A 2 -5.60 -10.92 6.52
N MET A 3 -4.70 -10.19 5.86
CA MET A 3 -3.84 -9.24 6.57
C MET A 3 -4.53 -7.88 6.60
N ASP A 4 -4.65 -7.33 7.81
CA ASP A 4 -4.93 -5.92 7.98
C ASP A 4 -3.67 -5.13 7.59
N LEU A 5 -3.76 -4.30 6.55
CA LEU A 5 -2.67 -3.44 6.11
C LEU A 5 -3.03 -1.98 6.38
N TYR A 6 -2.04 -1.22 6.85
CA TYR A 6 -2.17 0.21 7.13
C TYR A 6 -0.98 0.96 6.56
N THR A 7 -1.12 2.25 6.29
CA THR A 7 0.05 3.10 6.05
C THR A 7 0.85 3.31 7.34
N LYS A 8 2.03 3.94 7.24
CA LYS A 8 2.85 4.31 8.40
C LYS A 8 2.04 5.10 9.43
N ASN A 9 1.24 6.07 8.99
CA ASN A 9 0.38 6.90 9.83
C ASN A 9 -0.96 6.23 10.21
N GLY A 10 -1.15 4.97 9.80
CA GLY A 10 -2.25 4.13 10.23
C GLY A 10 -3.51 4.23 9.39
N LYS A 11 -3.44 4.82 8.18
CA LYS A 11 -4.58 4.83 7.27
C LYS A 11 -4.88 3.40 6.82
N PRO A 12 -6.13 2.92 6.95
CA PRO A 12 -6.45 1.56 6.58
C PRO A 12 -6.37 1.36 5.07
N LEU A 13 -5.79 0.24 4.66
CA LEU A 13 -5.75 -0.23 3.29
C LEU A 13 -6.58 -1.49 3.16
N GLN A 14 -7.20 -1.67 2.01
CA GLN A 14 -7.89 -2.91 1.66
C GLN A 14 -6.95 -3.79 0.85
N LEU A 15 -7.03 -5.10 1.07
CA LEU A 15 -6.26 -6.10 0.34
C LEU A 15 -7.21 -7.06 -0.37
N SER A 16 -6.98 -7.32 -1.65
CA SER A 16 -7.59 -8.43 -2.41
C SER A 16 -6.49 -9.17 -3.14
N ASP A 17 -6.30 -10.46 -2.85
CA ASP A 17 -5.21 -11.26 -3.39
C ASP A 17 -3.85 -10.57 -3.18
N THR A 18 -3.30 -9.98 -4.24
CA THR A 18 -2.07 -9.18 -4.20
C THR A 18 -2.30 -7.68 -4.41
N THR A 19 -3.52 -7.24 -4.69
CA THR A 19 -3.84 -5.84 -4.98
C THR A 19 -4.20 -5.09 -3.71
N VAL A 20 -3.52 -3.98 -3.50
CA VAL A 20 -3.74 -3.04 -2.41
C VAL A 20 -4.61 -1.90 -2.92
N TYR A 21 -5.62 -1.55 -2.13
CA TYR A 21 -6.51 -0.43 -2.37
C TYR A 21 -6.48 0.53 -1.19
N SER A 22 -6.73 1.80 -1.47
CA SER A 22 -6.89 2.81 -0.45
C SER A 22 -8.20 2.59 0.31
N ARG A 23 -8.42 3.40 1.36
CA ARG A 23 -9.66 3.35 2.13
C ARG A 23 -10.89 3.59 1.26
N SER A 24 -10.83 4.50 0.29
CA SER A 24 -11.93 4.79 -0.64
C SER A 24 -12.14 3.71 -1.71
N GLY A 25 -11.19 2.77 -1.83
CA GLY A 25 -11.22 1.69 -2.82
C GLY A 25 -10.51 2.00 -4.13
N LYS A 26 -9.73 3.08 -4.21
CA LYS A 26 -8.83 3.32 -5.34
C LYS A 26 -7.65 2.35 -5.33
N VAL A 27 -7.23 1.87 -6.49
CA VAL A 27 -6.06 0.99 -6.61
C VAL A 27 -4.81 1.76 -6.18
N VAL A 28 -4.11 1.24 -5.18
CA VAL A 28 -2.81 1.76 -4.72
C VAL A 28 -1.67 1.06 -5.44
N GLY A 29 -1.76 -0.26 -5.55
CA GLY A 29 -0.69 -1.03 -6.18
C GLY A 29 -0.86 -2.54 -6.04
N ARG A 30 0.15 -3.27 -6.48
CA ARG A 30 0.24 -4.73 -6.39
C ARG A 30 1.46 -5.13 -5.59
N ILE A 31 1.27 -6.10 -4.69
CA ILE A 31 2.31 -6.71 -3.88
C ILE A 31 3.18 -7.62 -4.77
N LYS A 32 4.49 -7.46 -4.65
CA LYS A 32 5.50 -8.36 -5.20
C LYS A 32 6.63 -8.51 -4.18
N GLY A 33 6.67 -9.67 -3.51
CA GLY A 33 7.53 -9.88 -2.34
C GLY A 33 7.09 -8.96 -1.19
N ASP A 34 8.04 -8.24 -0.60
CA ASP A 34 7.82 -7.28 0.48
C ASP A 34 7.41 -5.87 -0.02
N LYS A 35 7.21 -5.67 -1.33
CA LYS A 35 7.02 -4.33 -1.92
C LYS A 35 5.67 -4.20 -2.59
N VAL A 36 5.15 -2.97 -2.63
CA VAL A 36 3.97 -2.56 -3.38
C VAL A 36 4.42 -1.66 -4.53
N PHE A 37 3.94 -1.97 -5.72
CA PHE A 37 4.18 -1.19 -6.93
C PHE A 37 2.87 -0.64 -7.47
N GLY A 38 2.85 0.64 -7.86
CA GLY A 38 1.70 1.30 -8.48
C GLY A 38 1.34 0.69 -9.84
N THR A 39 0.20 1.10 -10.39
CA THR A 39 -0.28 0.62 -11.71
C THR A 39 0.69 0.94 -12.84
N ASP A 40 1.47 2.01 -12.71
CA ASP A 40 2.56 2.41 -13.60
C ASP A 40 3.86 1.60 -13.39
N GLY A 41 3.87 0.67 -12.42
CA GLY A 41 5.02 -0.16 -12.09
C GLY A 41 6.03 0.50 -11.15
N ARG A 42 5.79 1.73 -10.68
CA ARG A 42 6.73 2.42 -9.76
C ARG A 42 6.54 1.98 -8.32
N TYR A 43 7.62 2.01 -7.55
CA TYR A 43 7.61 1.68 -6.13
C TYR A 43 6.72 2.66 -5.33
N VAL A 44 5.77 2.11 -4.58
CA VAL A 44 4.88 2.85 -3.67
C VAL A 44 5.34 2.69 -2.22
N GLY A 45 5.79 1.50 -1.83
CA GLY A 45 6.22 1.25 -0.46
C GLY A 45 6.64 -0.18 -0.19
N SER A 46 7.22 -0.40 0.98
CA SER A 46 7.56 -1.71 1.53
C SER A 46 6.56 -2.07 2.62
N ILE A 47 6.21 -3.34 2.70
CA ILE A 47 5.42 -3.92 3.77
C ILE A 47 6.37 -4.34 4.90
N VAL A 48 6.16 -3.79 6.08
CA VAL A 48 6.89 -4.15 7.31
C VAL A 48 5.86 -4.44 8.41
N GLY A 49 5.66 -5.72 8.71
CA GLY A 49 4.51 -6.15 9.52
C GLY A 49 3.20 -5.78 8.82
N ASP A 50 2.33 -5.07 9.52
CA ASP A 50 1.07 -4.55 8.97
C ASP A 50 1.19 -3.17 8.29
N ARG A 51 2.42 -2.67 8.06
CA ARG A 51 2.65 -1.29 7.61
C ARG A 51 3.17 -1.22 6.18
N LEU A 52 2.50 -0.43 5.34
CA LEU A 52 3.03 0.08 4.09
C LEU A 52 3.78 1.38 4.34
N VAL A 53 5.08 1.39 4.04
CA VAL A 53 5.98 2.51 4.33
C VAL A 53 6.84 2.83 3.12
N TYR A 54 6.94 4.11 2.76
CA TYR A 54 7.83 4.56 1.70
C TYR A 54 9.28 4.63 2.20
N ARG A 55 10.22 4.13 1.38
CA ARG A 55 11.66 4.16 1.66
C ARG A 55 12.36 4.74 0.44
N SER A 56 12.96 5.94 0.58
CA SER A 56 13.64 6.63 -0.52
C SER A 56 14.77 5.78 -1.13
N THR A 57 15.43 4.97 -0.31
CA THR A 57 16.48 4.02 -0.73
C THR A 57 15.99 2.96 -1.72
N GLN A 58 14.68 2.72 -1.80
CA GLN A 58 14.05 1.74 -2.69
C GLN A 58 13.22 2.38 -3.81
N SER A 59 13.20 3.71 -3.90
CA SER A 59 12.39 4.47 -4.86
C SER A 59 12.67 4.15 -6.33
N ARG A 60 13.86 3.60 -6.63
CA ARG A 60 14.27 3.18 -7.98
C ARG A 60 13.77 1.80 -8.37
N ALA A 61 13.16 1.05 -7.45
CA ALA A 61 12.60 -0.25 -7.78
C ALA A 61 11.41 -0.10 -8.74
N ILE A 62 11.41 -0.94 -9.78
CA ILE A 62 10.36 -0.98 -10.79
C ILE A 62 9.80 -2.39 -10.93
N SER A 63 8.57 -2.48 -11.40
CA SER A 63 7.90 -3.72 -11.80
C SER A 63 7.14 -3.50 -13.10
N SER A 64 6.66 -4.58 -13.72
CA SER A 64 5.78 -4.48 -14.88
C SER A 64 4.49 -3.72 -14.52
N PRO A 65 4.05 -2.77 -15.36
CA PRO A 65 2.76 -2.11 -15.24
C PRO A 65 1.61 -3.12 -15.17
N PHE A 66 0.49 -2.69 -14.61
CA PHE A 66 -0.72 -3.50 -14.56
C PHE A 66 -1.97 -2.63 -14.45
N ALA A 67 -3.13 -3.23 -14.75
CA ALA A 67 -4.43 -2.61 -14.56
C ALA A 67 -5.27 -3.42 -13.55
N SER A 68 -6.06 -2.73 -12.75
CA SER A 68 -7.09 -3.31 -11.88
C SER A 68 -8.22 -2.29 -11.76
N ALA A 69 -9.45 -2.77 -11.57
CA ALA A 69 -10.59 -1.89 -11.32
C ALA A 69 -10.57 -1.38 -9.88
N ASN A 70 -11.08 -0.18 -9.65
CA ASN A 70 -11.39 0.30 -8.30
C ASN A 70 -12.45 -0.60 -7.66
N ARG A 71 -12.55 -0.54 -6.33
CA ARG A 71 -13.53 -1.30 -5.55
C ARG A 71 -14.29 -0.38 -4.59
N ALA A 72 -15.29 -0.95 -3.91
CA ALA A 72 -16.00 -0.23 -2.86
C ALA A 72 -15.04 0.19 -1.72
N GLY A 73 -15.30 1.38 -1.15
CA GLY A 73 -14.56 1.87 0.00
C GLY A 73 -14.84 1.05 1.28
N SER A 74 -14.01 1.26 2.29
CA SER A 74 -14.11 0.61 3.59
C SER A 74 -14.29 1.61 4.72
N ALA A 75 -15.20 1.29 5.65
CA ALA A 75 -15.42 2.05 6.88
C ALA A 75 -14.42 1.72 8.00
N LYS A 76 -13.36 0.95 7.71
CA LYS A 76 -12.36 0.52 8.70
C LYS A 76 -11.77 1.71 9.45
N ALA A 77 -11.55 1.54 10.74
CA ALA A 77 -11.01 2.56 11.63
C ALA A 77 -9.51 2.81 11.38
N GLN A 78 -9.07 4.01 11.74
CA GLN A 78 -7.66 4.39 11.75
C GLN A 78 -6.89 3.58 12.81
N ARG A 79 -5.64 3.20 12.51
CA ARG A 79 -4.71 2.63 13.50
C ARG A 79 -3.75 3.70 14.01
N ALA A 80 -3.20 3.51 15.20
CA ALA A 80 -2.13 4.39 15.69
C ALA A 80 -0.94 4.43 14.70
N ALA A 81 -0.26 5.57 14.60
CA ALA A 81 0.94 5.69 13.78
C ALA A 81 2.06 4.75 14.27
N SER A 82 2.89 4.27 13.35
CA SER A 82 4.00 3.36 13.67
C SER A 82 5.35 4.08 13.65
N ALA A 83 6.22 3.70 14.60
CA ALA A 83 7.61 4.15 14.68
C ALA A 83 8.53 3.45 13.64
N VAL A 84 7.99 2.56 12.80
CA VAL A 84 8.79 1.85 11.78
C VAL A 84 9.49 2.83 10.84
N TRP A 85 10.74 2.54 10.50
CA TRP A 85 11.58 3.42 9.69
C TRP A 85 11.08 3.56 8.24
N GLY A 86 11.07 4.82 7.77
CA GLY A 86 10.59 5.27 6.46
C GLY A 86 9.51 6.35 6.59
N ASN A 87 8.86 6.72 5.49
CA ASN A 87 7.87 7.79 5.41
C ASN A 87 6.47 7.25 5.11
N GLU A 88 5.46 8.09 5.31
CA GLU A 88 4.12 7.82 4.79
C GLU A 88 4.18 7.67 3.26
N PRO A 89 3.62 6.60 2.68
CA PRO A 89 3.56 6.45 1.23
C PRO A 89 2.56 7.43 0.65
N ASP A 90 2.91 8.03 -0.48
CA ASP A 90 1.99 8.81 -1.29
C ASP A 90 1.09 7.84 -2.07
N ILE A 91 -0.20 7.83 -1.72
CA ILE A 91 -1.18 6.89 -2.26
C ILE A 91 -2.45 7.64 -2.66
N PRO A 92 -3.18 7.17 -3.69
CA PRO A 92 -4.45 7.77 -4.07
C PRO A 92 -5.49 7.61 -2.95
N GLU A 93 -6.27 8.66 -2.72
CA GLU A 93 -7.51 8.65 -1.91
C GLU A 93 -8.71 8.83 -2.82
#